data_AF-A0A925GY06-F1
#
_entry.id   AF-A0A925GY06-F1
#
_cell.length_a   1.000
_cell.length_b   1.000
_cell.length_c   1.000
_cell.angle_alpha   90.00
_cell.angle_beta   90.00
_cell.angle_gamma   90.00
#
_symmetry.space_group_name_H-M   'P 1'
#
loop_
_entity.id
_entity.type
_entity.pdbx_description
1 polymer ?
#
loop_
_entity_poly.entity_id
_entity_poly.type
_entity_poly.pdbx_seq_one_letter_code
_entity_poly.pdbx_strand_id
1 'polypeptide(L)'
;MSLEKAGERGHPEGELEKAGVAAEPENCTVETYAGKLRIRWDDSAAVTAMGQMPVFIDFLKTSGLWDGFVADCPLRYRSPNAPSQVDVLGTLLMSVLAGQSRYAHITGLRGDGVNPELLGMRKGMSEDSARRAFKQASPEETLRWLRRHLRQTYEPLLEHA
;
A
#
# COMPACT_ATOMS: atom_id res chain seq x y z
N MET A 1 -31.89 -47.54 -31.64
CA MET A 1 -32.37 -46.68 -30.54
C MET A 1 -31.19 -46.55 -29.58
N SER A 2 -30.37 -45.52 -29.76
CA SER A 2 -30.33 -44.32 -28.89
C SER A 2 -29.82 -44.70 -27.49
N LEU A 3 -28.63 -44.28 -27.06
CA LEU A 3 -28.31 -42.90 -26.70
C LEU A 3 -26.79 -42.75 -26.47
N GLU A 4 -26.09 -41.92 -27.25
CA GLU A 4 -24.88 -41.25 -26.76
C GLU A 4 -25.25 -39.80 -26.45
N LYS A 5 -25.29 -39.45 -25.16
CA LYS A 5 -25.44 -38.07 -24.71
C LYS A 5 -24.07 -37.42 -24.78
N ALA A 6 -23.88 -36.56 -25.78
CA ALA A 6 -22.74 -35.65 -25.88
C ALA A 6 -22.68 -34.78 -24.62
N GLY A 7 -21.55 -34.86 -23.92
CA GLY A 7 -21.23 -33.99 -22.80
C GLY A 7 -20.60 -32.69 -23.30
N GLU A 8 -21.43 -31.70 -23.65
CA GLU A 8 -20.97 -30.31 -23.73
C GLU A 8 -21.44 -29.59 -22.47
N ARG A 9 -20.58 -29.53 -21.45
CA ARG A 9 -20.68 -28.50 -20.42
C ARG A 9 -19.77 -27.36 -20.87
N GLY A 10 -20.33 -26.49 -21.72
CA GLY A 10 -19.73 -25.19 -21.99
C GLY A 10 -19.52 -24.44 -20.68
N HIS A 11 -18.34 -23.84 -20.53
CA HIS A 11 -18.04 -22.94 -19.42
C HIS A 11 -19.12 -21.85 -19.35
N PRO A 12 -19.52 -21.38 -18.16
CA PRO A 12 -20.46 -20.27 -18.05
C PRO A 12 -19.92 -19.07 -18.84
N GLU A 13 -20.83 -18.38 -19.53
CA GLU A 13 -20.51 -17.15 -20.27
C GLU A 13 -19.77 -16.19 -19.33
N GLY A 14 -18.56 -15.78 -19.71
CA GLY A 14 -17.78 -14.82 -18.94
C GLY A 14 -18.52 -13.50 -18.77
N GLU A 15 -18.10 -12.67 -17.82
CA GLU A 15 -18.69 -11.35 -17.65
C GLU A 15 -18.69 -10.59 -18.98
N LEU A 16 -19.89 -10.13 -19.40
CA LEU A 16 -20.03 -9.29 -20.58
C LEU A 16 -19.12 -8.07 -20.40
N GLU A 17 -18.27 -7.78 -21.40
CA GLU A 17 -17.53 -6.52 -21.42
C GLU A 17 -18.54 -5.40 -21.24
N LYS A 18 -18.46 -4.70 -20.10
CA LYS A 18 -19.29 -3.53 -19.87
C LYS A 18 -19.02 -2.57 -21.01
N ALA A 19 -20.02 -2.36 -21.86
CA ALA A 19 -20.02 -1.32 -22.88
C ALA A 19 -19.53 -0.04 -22.20
N GLY A 20 -18.45 0.53 -22.74
CA GLY A 20 -17.73 1.65 -22.15
C GLY A 20 -18.70 2.75 -21.74
N VAL A 21 -19.03 2.79 -20.46
CA VAL A 21 -19.63 3.97 -19.87
C VAL A 21 -18.53 5.00 -20.00
N ALA A 22 -18.74 5.97 -20.89
CA ALA A 22 -17.98 7.21 -20.86
C ALA A 22 -18.35 7.86 -19.52
N ALA A 23 -17.65 7.42 -18.47
CA ALA A 23 -17.75 8.01 -17.17
C ALA A 23 -17.25 9.44 -17.37
N GLU A 24 -18.11 10.44 -17.16
CA GLU A 24 -17.58 11.74 -16.79
C GLU A 24 -16.52 11.48 -15.70
N PRO A 25 -15.33 12.11 -15.76
CA PRO A 25 -14.29 11.82 -14.80
C PRO A 25 -14.84 12.18 -13.42
N GLU A 26 -15.38 11.18 -12.73
CA GLU A 26 -15.89 11.32 -11.39
C GLU A 26 -14.70 11.83 -10.61
N ASN A 27 -14.86 13.05 -10.10
CA ASN A 27 -13.84 13.68 -9.31
C ASN A 27 -13.73 12.88 -8.02
N CYS A 28 -12.83 11.90 -8.02
CA CYS A 28 -12.61 11.03 -6.89
C CYS A 28 -11.94 11.86 -5.80
N THR A 29 -12.65 12.04 -4.68
CA THR A 29 -12.07 12.70 -3.51
C THR A 29 -11.53 11.62 -2.58
N VAL A 30 -10.24 11.70 -2.28
CA VAL A 30 -9.55 10.76 -1.40
C VAL A 30 -9.07 11.47 -0.13
N GLU A 31 -9.01 10.76 0.98
CA GLU A 31 -8.58 11.27 2.26
C GLU A 31 -7.21 10.73 2.66
N THR A 32 -6.23 11.62 2.81
CA THR A 32 -4.85 11.27 3.17
C THR A 32 -4.49 11.82 4.55
N TYR A 33 -3.28 11.55 5.04
CA TYR A 33 -2.78 12.12 6.29
C TYR A 33 -2.42 13.62 6.15
N ALA A 34 -2.24 14.10 4.92
CA ALA A 34 -2.06 15.51 4.60
C ALA A 34 -3.39 16.26 4.33
N GLY A 35 -4.53 15.55 4.40
CA GLY A 35 -5.85 16.12 4.12
C GLY A 35 -6.53 15.52 2.88
N LYS A 36 -7.59 16.19 2.42
CA LYS A 36 -8.41 15.73 1.29
C LYS A 36 -7.79 16.14 -0.04
N LEU A 37 -7.70 15.21 -0.98
CA LEU A 37 -7.24 15.44 -2.34
C LEU A 37 -8.37 15.15 -3.33
N ARG A 38 -8.46 15.95 -4.39
CA ARG A 38 -9.35 15.71 -5.52
C ARG A 38 -8.54 15.17 -6.69
N ILE A 39 -8.86 13.97 -7.12
CA ILE A 39 -8.22 13.28 -8.24
C ILE A 39 -9.11 13.45 -9.47
N ARG A 40 -8.47 13.80 -10.59
CA ARG A 40 -9.08 13.82 -11.91
C ARG A 40 -8.33 12.82 -12.79
N TRP A 41 -9.05 11.92 -13.42
CA TRP A 41 -8.49 11.00 -14.40
C TRP A 41 -8.16 11.75 -15.69
N ASP A 42 -7.01 11.42 -16.27
CA ASP A 42 -6.55 11.97 -17.55
C ASP A 42 -6.20 10.81 -18.47
N ASP A 43 -7.11 10.49 -19.39
CA ASP A 43 -7.00 9.35 -20.31
C ASP A 43 -5.87 9.54 -21.34
N SER A 44 -5.35 10.76 -21.47
CA SER A 44 -4.26 11.09 -22.39
C SER A 44 -2.87 11.07 -21.71
N ALA A 45 -2.83 11.04 -20.38
CA ALA A 45 -1.59 11.04 -19.62
C ALA A 45 -0.97 9.64 -19.52
N ALA A 46 0.36 9.57 -19.56
CA ALA A 46 1.07 8.33 -19.29
C ALA A 46 0.88 7.91 -17.81
N VAL A 47 0.62 6.62 -17.58
CA VAL A 47 0.51 6.07 -16.22
C VAL A 47 1.88 6.15 -15.54
N THR A 48 1.93 6.80 -14.37
CA THR A 48 3.12 6.81 -13.53
C THR A 48 3.00 5.71 -12.46
N ALA A 49 4.11 5.01 -12.17
CA ALA A 49 4.11 3.91 -11.21
C ALA A 49 3.61 4.34 -9.81
N MET A 50 3.86 5.60 -9.42
CA MET A 50 3.44 6.17 -8.14
C MET A 50 2.16 7.02 -8.24
N GLY A 51 1.53 7.12 -9.42
CA GLY A 51 0.36 7.99 -9.63
C GLY A 51 -0.88 7.59 -8.85
N GLN A 52 -0.97 6.31 -8.45
CA GLN A 52 -2.09 5.76 -7.68
C GLN A 52 -1.87 5.82 -6.16
N MET A 53 -0.74 6.34 -5.70
CA MET A 53 -0.41 6.45 -4.27
C MET A 53 -1.50 7.15 -3.45
N PRO A 54 -2.12 8.27 -3.89
CA PRO A 54 -3.17 8.91 -3.10
C PRO A 54 -4.38 8.00 -2.82
N VAL A 55 -4.77 7.18 -3.80
CA VAL A 55 -5.87 6.21 -3.66
C VAL A 55 -5.48 5.08 -2.70
N PHE A 56 -4.24 4.58 -2.81
CA PHE A 56 -3.76 3.55 -1.89
C PHE A 56 -3.62 4.05 -0.45
N ILE A 57 -3.18 5.30 -0.26
CA ILE A 57 -3.09 5.94 1.06
C ILE A 57 -4.48 6.11 1.67
N ASP A 58 -5.48 6.49 0.89
CA ASP A 58 -6.86 6.60 1.35
C ASP A 58 -7.43 5.24 1.79
N PHE A 59 -7.12 4.17 1.05
CA PHE A 59 -7.41 2.80 1.51
C PHE A 59 -6.74 2.50 2.86
N LEU A 60 -5.44 2.81 3.01
CA LEU A 60 -4.70 2.57 4.24
C LEU A 60 -5.24 3.36 5.43
N LYS A 61 -5.67 4.60 5.19
CA LYS A 61 -6.28 5.47 6.21
C LYS A 61 -7.67 5.00 6.58
N THR A 62 -8.54 4.75 5.59
CA THR A 62 -9.92 4.32 5.80
C THR A 62 -10.01 2.96 6.50
N SER A 63 -9.10 2.03 6.16
CA SER A 63 -9.03 0.72 6.81
C SER A 63 -8.40 0.75 8.21
N GLY A 64 -7.70 1.82 8.58
CA GLY A 64 -6.91 1.88 9.81
C GLY A 64 -5.70 0.93 9.86
N LEU A 65 -5.40 0.22 8.76
CA LEU A 65 -4.30 -0.75 8.70
C LEU A 65 -2.95 -0.09 8.95
N TRP A 66 -2.74 1.10 8.37
CA TRP A 66 -1.50 1.84 8.55
C TRP A 66 -1.34 2.36 9.98
N ASP A 67 -2.38 2.98 10.53
CA ASP A 67 -2.36 3.50 11.89
C ASP A 67 -2.09 2.39 12.91
N GLY A 68 -2.77 1.25 12.78
CA GLY A 68 -2.53 0.09 13.61
C GLY A 68 -1.11 -0.45 13.47
N PHE A 69 -0.61 -0.57 12.23
CA PHE A 69 0.75 -1.05 11.95
C PHE A 69 1.83 -0.17 12.58
N VAL A 70 1.68 1.15 12.47
CA VAL A 70 2.59 2.13 13.07
C VAL A 70 2.49 2.10 14.60
N ALA A 71 1.28 2.14 15.17
CA ALA A 71 1.07 2.22 16.62
C ALA A 71 1.64 1.01 17.37
N ASP A 72 1.47 -0.20 16.82
CA ASP A 72 1.95 -1.44 17.40
C ASP A 72 3.45 -1.71 17.07
N CYS A 73 4.12 -0.83 16.31
CA CYS A 73 5.50 -1.02 15.89
C CYS A 73 6.45 -1.14 17.08
N PRO A 74 7.33 -2.16 17.15
CA PRO A 74 8.22 -2.39 18.29
C PRO A 74 9.47 -1.49 18.30
N LEU A 75 9.68 -0.68 17.25
CA LEU A 75 10.80 0.26 17.23
C LEU A 75 10.71 1.25 18.37
N ARG A 76 11.79 1.42 19.14
CA ARG A 76 11.87 2.38 20.25
C ARG A 76 13.08 3.26 20.03
N TYR A 77 12.82 4.52 19.70
CA TYR A 77 13.87 5.54 19.63
C TYR A 77 13.84 6.41 20.89
N ARG A 78 15.03 6.71 21.43
CA ARG A 78 15.19 7.55 22.63
C ARG A 78 15.83 8.91 22.36
N SER A 79 16.43 9.09 21.19
CA SER A 79 17.16 10.33 20.84
C SER A 79 16.19 11.41 20.31
N PRO A 80 16.36 12.69 20.68
CA PRO A 80 15.60 13.80 20.09
C PRO A 80 15.75 13.91 18.57
N ASN A 81 16.89 13.45 18.03
CA ASN A 81 17.19 13.48 16.59
C ASN A 81 16.76 12.20 15.86
N ALA A 82 16.13 11.25 16.56
CA ALA A 82 15.71 10.02 15.93
C ALA A 82 14.55 10.24 14.94
N PRO A 83 14.49 9.45 13.86
CA PRO A 83 13.34 9.49 12.96
C PRO A 83 12.08 9.00 13.67
N SER A 84 10.91 9.42 13.17
CA SER A 84 9.66 8.83 13.64
C SER A 84 9.48 7.43 13.07
N GLN A 85 8.63 6.61 13.72
CA GLN A 85 8.25 5.30 13.19
C GLN A 85 7.58 5.44 11.81
N VAL A 86 6.72 6.46 11.63
CA VAL A 86 6.07 6.77 10.36
C VAL A 86 7.09 7.03 9.25
N ASP A 87 8.14 7.81 9.52
CA ASP A 87 9.20 8.09 8.53
C ASP A 87 9.93 6.81 8.10
N VAL A 88 10.26 5.93 9.06
CA VAL A 88 10.98 4.68 8.80
C VAL A 88 10.11 3.69 8.03
N LEU A 89 8.92 3.41 8.56
CA LEU A 89 7.99 2.45 7.98
C LEU A 89 7.48 2.93 6.62
N GLY A 90 7.20 4.24 6.49
CA GLY A 90 6.69 4.82 5.26
C GLY A 90 7.72 4.75 4.14
N THR A 91 9.00 5.00 4.46
CA THR A 91 10.10 4.82 3.49
C THR A 91 10.20 3.37 3.02
N LEU A 92 10.09 2.40 3.94
CA LEU A 92 10.11 0.97 3.59
C LEU A 92 8.91 0.57 2.74
N LEU A 93 7.70 1.02 3.10
CA LEU A 93 6.47 0.77 2.34
C LEU A 93 6.59 1.31 0.91
N MET A 94 6.97 2.58 0.76
CA MET A 94 7.15 3.20 -0.55
C MET A 94 8.22 2.49 -1.39
N SER A 95 9.30 2.01 -0.76
CA SER A 95 10.33 1.22 -1.45
C SER A 95 9.77 -0.08 -2.01
N VAL A 96 8.94 -0.78 -1.23
CA VAL A 96 8.29 -2.02 -1.66
C VAL A 96 7.31 -1.75 -2.79
N LEU A 97 6.48 -0.70 -2.68
CA LEU A 97 5.52 -0.30 -3.71
C LEU A 97 6.20 0.13 -5.01
N ALA A 98 7.36 0.79 -4.92
CA ALA A 98 8.20 1.12 -6.06
C ALA A 98 8.96 -0.08 -6.65
N GLY A 99 8.68 -1.30 -6.20
CA GLY A 99 9.25 -2.55 -6.72
C GLY A 99 10.72 -2.76 -6.37
N GLN A 100 11.25 -2.05 -5.38
CA GLN A 100 12.67 -2.12 -5.06
C GLN A 100 12.99 -3.34 -4.19
N SER A 101 13.94 -4.15 -4.64
CA SER A 101 14.37 -5.38 -3.96
C SER A 101 15.66 -5.23 -3.15
N ARG A 102 16.39 -4.12 -3.30
CA ARG A 102 17.65 -3.83 -2.60
C ARG A 102 17.56 -2.49 -1.88
N TYR A 103 18.09 -2.45 -0.66
CA TYR A 103 18.13 -1.22 0.15
C TYR A 103 18.76 -0.03 -0.61
N ALA A 104 19.83 -0.25 -1.37
CA ALA A 104 20.50 0.79 -2.16
C ALA A 104 19.57 1.59 -3.08
N HIS A 105 18.51 0.94 -3.58
CA HIS A 105 17.57 1.58 -4.48
C HIS A 105 16.56 2.50 -3.78
N ILE A 106 16.46 2.46 -2.44
CA ILE A 106 15.66 3.42 -1.66
C ILE A 106 16.08 4.86 -1.99
N THR A 107 17.34 5.08 -2.37
CA THR A 107 17.84 6.40 -2.81
C THR A 107 17.00 7.00 -3.95
N GLY A 108 16.39 6.17 -4.79
CA GLY A 108 15.49 6.62 -5.86
C GLY A 108 14.22 7.34 -5.36
N LEU A 109 13.83 7.14 -4.09
CA LEU A 109 12.68 7.82 -3.48
C LEU A 109 12.98 9.24 -3.01
N ARG A 110 14.26 9.64 -2.91
CA ARG A 110 14.66 10.92 -2.29
C ARG A 110 14.09 12.15 -3.00
N GLY A 111 13.79 12.04 -4.29
CA GLY A 111 13.21 13.14 -5.08
C GLY A 111 11.69 13.30 -4.92
N ASP A 112 11.02 12.40 -4.22
CA ASP A 112 9.57 12.46 -4.01
C ASP A 112 9.22 13.42 -2.86
N GLY A 113 8.62 14.56 -3.22
CA GLY A 113 8.15 15.56 -2.25
C GLY A 113 6.67 15.47 -1.94
N VAL A 114 5.91 14.57 -2.58
CA VAL A 114 4.45 14.53 -2.48
C VAL A 114 4.00 13.33 -1.66
N ASN A 115 4.33 12.10 -2.10
CA ASN A 115 3.79 10.90 -1.48
C ASN A 115 4.18 10.71 0.00
N PRO A 116 5.40 11.09 0.44
CA PRO A 116 5.75 11.02 1.86
C PRO A 116 4.79 11.84 2.73
N GLU A 117 4.48 13.07 2.33
CA GLU A 117 3.58 13.96 3.08
C GLU A 117 2.16 13.39 3.11
N LEU A 118 1.66 12.88 1.97
CA LEU A 118 0.35 12.24 1.91
C LEU A 118 0.21 11.06 2.89
N LEU A 119 1.30 10.31 3.13
CA LEU A 119 1.36 9.21 4.09
C LEU A 119 1.62 9.67 5.55
N GLY A 120 1.75 10.99 5.78
CA GLY A 120 2.00 11.56 7.11
C GLY A 120 3.46 11.52 7.54
N MET A 121 4.38 11.26 6.62
CA MET A 121 5.82 11.31 6.86
C MET A 121 6.28 12.77 6.90
N ARG A 122 7.27 13.05 7.75
CA ARG A 122 7.98 14.34 7.77
C ARG A 122 9.21 14.33 6.86
N LYS A 123 9.82 13.15 6.68
CA LYS A 123 11.01 12.99 5.84
C LYS A 123 11.20 11.54 5.40
N GLY A 124 11.73 11.36 4.19
CA GLY A 124 12.23 10.06 3.73
C GLY A 124 13.52 9.65 4.44
N MET A 125 13.69 8.36 4.71
CA MET A 125 14.91 7.80 5.28
C MET A 125 15.96 7.50 4.22
N SER A 126 17.24 7.55 4.60
CA SER A 126 18.30 7.01 3.77
C SER A 126 18.26 5.49 3.75
N GLU A 127 18.85 4.87 2.73
CA GLU A 127 19.12 3.42 2.68
C GLU A 127 19.67 2.92 4.02
N ASP A 128 20.75 3.55 4.49
CA ASP A 128 21.49 3.07 5.66
C ASP A 128 20.64 3.20 6.93
N SER A 129 19.86 4.28 7.05
CA SER A 129 18.91 4.48 8.14
C SER A 129 17.84 3.39 8.14
N ALA A 130 17.23 3.09 6.98
CA ALA A 130 16.22 2.06 6.83
C ALA A 130 16.78 0.66 7.18
N ARG A 131 17.96 0.32 6.64
CA ARG A 131 18.65 -0.95 6.92
C ARG A 131 19.01 -1.11 8.41
N ARG A 132 19.36 -0.01 9.08
CA ARG A 132 19.75 -0.04 10.50
C ARG A 132 18.57 0.03 11.46
N ALA A 133 17.38 0.43 10.99
CA ALA A 133 16.25 0.75 11.86
C ALA A 133 15.92 -0.35 12.87
N PHE A 134 15.89 -1.60 12.43
CA PHE A 134 15.52 -2.76 13.24
C PHE A 134 16.70 -3.48 13.91
N LYS A 135 17.94 -2.98 13.79
CA LYS A 135 19.13 -3.67 14.35
C LYS A 135 19.07 -3.89 15.85
N GLN A 136 18.39 -3.01 16.58
CA GLN A 136 18.26 -3.06 18.04
C GLN A 136 16.87 -3.57 18.48
N ALA A 137 15.98 -3.86 17.54
CA ALA A 137 14.66 -4.38 17.86
C ALA A 137 14.76 -5.88 18.21
N SER A 138 13.92 -6.34 19.12
CA SER A 138 13.78 -7.78 19.40
C SER A 138 13.28 -8.50 18.14
N PRO A 139 14.00 -9.51 17.62
CA PRO A 139 13.54 -10.28 16.46
C PRO A 139 12.19 -10.95 16.70
N GLU A 140 11.96 -11.44 17.92
CA GLU A 140 10.72 -12.11 18.29
C GLU A 140 9.53 -11.16 18.35
N GLU A 141 9.71 -9.97 18.95
CA GLU A 141 8.66 -8.94 18.98
C GLU A 141 8.34 -8.45 17.58
N THR A 142 9.37 -8.23 16.76
CA THR A 142 9.22 -7.80 15.36
C THR A 142 8.49 -8.84 14.54
N LEU A 143 8.83 -10.12 14.69
CA LEU A 143 8.15 -11.20 13.97
C LEU A 143 6.68 -11.35 14.40
N ARG A 144 6.39 -11.25 15.71
CA ARG A 144 5.02 -11.27 16.22
C ARG A 144 4.20 -10.10 15.67
N TRP A 145 4.75 -8.90 15.68
CA TRP A 145 4.14 -7.69 15.12
C TRP A 145 3.84 -7.86 13.62
N LEU A 146 4.84 -8.24 12.81
CA LEU A 146 4.65 -8.47 11.37
C LEU A 146 3.58 -9.52 11.07
N ARG A 147 3.60 -10.66 11.76
CA ARG A 147 2.60 -11.73 11.57
C ARG A 147 1.20 -11.28 11.95
N ARG A 148 1.05 -10.53 13.04
CA ARG A 148 -0.24 -10.00 13.48
C ARG A 148 -0.84 -9.06 12.42
N HIS A 149 -0.08 -8.08 11.94
CA HIS A 149 -0.61 -7.15 10.93
C HIS A 149 -0.81 -7.80 9.56
N LEU A 150 0.04 -8.76 9.18
CA LEU A 150 -0.19 -9.54 7.97
C LEU A 150 -1.50 -10.34 8.05
N ARG A 151 -1.83 -10.94 9.21
CA ARG A 151 -3.11 -11.62 9.39
C ARG A 151 -4.30 -10.68 9.26
N GLN A 152 -4.22 -9.50 9.87
CA GLN A 152 -5.29 -8.50 9.82
C GLN A 152 -5.68 -8.08 8.39
N THR A 153 -4.80 -8.21 7.40
CA THR A 153 -5.12 -7.84 6.02
C THR A 153 -6.01 -8.85 5.30
N TYR A 154 -6.02 -10.13 5.72
CA TYR A 154 -6.75 -11.19 5.02
C TYR A 154 -7.73 -11.98 5.90
N GLU A 155 -7.56 -11.98 7.22
CA GLU A 155 -8.41 -12.74 8.15
C GLU A 155 -9.90 -12.37 8.03
N PRO A 156 -10.30 -11.08 7.89
CA PRO A 156 -11.69 -10.71 7.64
C PRO A 156 -12.27 -11.30 6.34
N LEU A 157 -11.45 -11.58 5.33
CA LEU A 157 -11.90 -12.19 4.08
C LEU A 157 -12.24 -13.68 4.26
N LEU A 158 -11.65 -14.34 5.27
CA LEU A 158 -11.87 -15.75 5.56
C LEU A 158 -13.10 -15.99 6.46
N GLU A 159 -13.53 -14.98 7.21
CA GLU A 159 -14.72 -15.05 8.08
C GLU A 159 -16.05 -14.94 7.30
N HIS A 160 -15.99 -14.49 6.05
CA HIS A 160 -17.14 -14.29 5.17
C HIS A 160 -17.17 -15.25 3.96
N ALA A 161 -16.29 -16.25 3.94
CA ALA A 161 -16.23 -17.31 2.93
C ALA A 161 -16.94 -18.59 3.43
#